data_AF-A0A3N5SFJ8-F1
#
_entry.id   AF-A0A3N5SFJ8-F1
#
_cell.length_a   1.000
_cell.length_b   1.000
_cell.length_c   1.000
_cell.angle_alpha   90.00
_cell.angle_beta   90.00
_cell.angle_gamma   90.00
#
_symmetry.space_group_name_H-M   'P 1'
#
loop_
_entity.id
_entity.type
_entity.pdbx_description
1 polymer ?
#
loop_
_entity_poly.entity_id
_entity_poly.type
_entity_poly.pdbx_seq_one_letter_code
_entity_poly.pdbx_strand_id
1 'polypeptide(L)'
;MPDFSAFIPETHRNISSGYVETLIQARREELFTGVLRLSYSSGENLMFTFLEGVQQKLYRCLENCIEALPRQLWFDVLNRSSTSAGFLPLPVEAVRFVRSACEAPVVGVDRSTLPPQEWIGLARKWSVEQEPSVIHIQSHLVNKYCLIAGHATPIMEELFFVGNGVRFSMADTSFSQTLPQADLLVTRYVSNREHDAWREYELRLAFGPLLRMLLNRFGELAGRALTGRLCERLSIWAAEGGWNVAISSNGIVNRHYFGTFESAVRFYVELIRCFQSEASLALGARMIDGISRDVLIKLDPYRRELLLRHLYSQSGVGGVTGVM
;
A
#
# COMPACT_ATOMS: atom_id res chain seq x y z
N MET A 1 1.43 1.67 -18.78
CA MET A 1 1.31 1.56 -17.30
C MET A 1 1.18 2.97 -16.72
N PRO A 2 0.70 3.17 -15.48
CA PRO A 2 0.70 4.48 -14.85
C PRO A 2 2.13 5.00 -14.66
N ASP A 3 2.54 5.98 -15.46
CA ASP A 3 3.87 6.59 -15.36
C ASP A 3 3.88 7.72 -14.31
N PHE A 4 4.29 7.39 -13.08
CA PHE A 4 4.45 8.37 -12.00
C PHE A 4 5.62 9.34 -12.23
N SER A 5 6.56 9.00 -13.12
CA SER A 5 7.77 9.80 -13.31
C SER A 5 7.47 11.19 -13.87
N ALA A 6 6.39 11.32 -14.66
CA ALA A 6 5.92 12.58 -15.21
C ALA A 6 5.56 13.63 -14.14
N PHE A 7 5.26 13.22 -12.91
CA PHE A 7 4.83 14.11 -11.82
C PHE A 7 5.91 14.40 -10.79
N ILE A 8 7.10 13.83 -10.98
CA ILE A 8 8.24 14.11 -10.10
C ILE A 8 8.89 15.39 -10.61
N PRO A 9 8.89 16.49 -9.83
CA PRO A 9 9.41 17.77 -10.28
C PRO A 9 10.91 17.66 -10.52
N GLU A 10 11.36 18.21 -11.63
CA GLU A 10 12.78 18.32 -11.94
C GLU A 10 13.42 19.33 -10.99
N THR A 11 14.49 18.90 -10.31
CA THR A 11 15.20 19.72 -9.31
C THR A 11 16.65 20.00 -9.71
N HIS A 12 17.26 19.12 -10.49
CA HIS A 12 18.64 19.23 -10.96
C HIS A 12 18.71 18.90 -12.45
N ARG A 13 19.56 19.63 -13.19
CA ARG A 13 19.76 19.50 -14.65
C ARG A 13 21.22 19.24 -14.98
N ASN A 14 21.46 18.54 -16.09
CA ASN A 14 22.78 18.23 -16.65
C ASN A 14 23.75 17.63 -15.63
N ILE A 15 23.30 16.60 -14.92
CA ILE A 15 24.04 16.00 -13.82
C ILE A 15 24.96 14.86 -14.30
N SER A 16 26.15 14.74 -13.72
CA SER A 16 27.04 13.60 -13.98
C SER A 16 26.63 12.37 -13.15
N SER A 17 27.10 11.18 -13.55
CA SER A 17 26.88 9.95 -12.76
C SER A 17 27.41 10.06 -11.32
N GLY A 18 28.59 10.65 -11.12
CA GLY A 18 29.13 10.89 -9.77
C GLY A 18 28.27 11.83 -8.93
N TYR A 19 27.56 12.78 -9.56
CA TYR A 19 26.61 13.63 -8.84
C TYR A 19 25.34 12.86 -8.45
N VAL A 20 24.89 11.90 -9.25
CA VAL A 20 23.76 11.01 -8.90
C VAL A 20 24.08 10.21 -7.63
N GLU A 21 25.28 9.65 -7.51
CA GLU A 21 25.70 8.94 -6.29
C GLU A 21 25.68 9.87 -5.06
N THR A 22 26.16 11.10 -5.23
CA THR A 22 26.14 12.12 -4.17
C THR A 22 24.72 12.46 -3.75
N LEU A 23 23.79 12.61 -4.71
CA LEU A 23 22.37 12.85 -4.43
C LEU A 23 21.73 11.69 -3.66
N ILE A 24 22.00 10.46 -4.08
CA ILE A 24 21.49 9.25 -3.42
C ILE A 24 22.03 9.16 -1.99
N GLN A 25 23.32 9.45 -1.77
CA GLN A 25 23.94 9.46 -0.45
C GLN A 25 23.33 10.54 0.45
N ALA A 26 23.13 11.75 -0.07
CA ALA A 26 22.47 12.83 0.68
C ALA A 26 21.05 12.43 1.12
N ARG A 27 20.26 11.81 0.23
CA ARG A 27 18.91 11.31 0.58
C ARG A 27 18.94 10.25 1.68
N ARG A 28 19.98 9.41 1.70
CA ARG A 28 20.18 8.40 2.75
C ARG A 28 20.45 9.05 4.10
N GLU A 29 21.33 10.05 4.14
CA GLU A 29 21.69 10.78 5.36
C GLU A 29 20.51 11.61 5.90
N GLU A 30 19.68 12.15 5.02
CA GLU A 30 18.47 12.91 5.38
C GLU A 30 17.28 12.03 5.81
N LEU A 31 17.43 10.70 5.82
CA LEU A 31 16.33 9.76 6.07
C LEU A 31 15.11 10.00 5.15
N PHE A 32 15.38 10.33 3.89
CA PHE A 32 14.34 10.69 2.92
C PHE A 32 13.32 9.55 2.71
N THR A 33 12.03 9.91 2.68
CA THR A 33 10.93 9.02 2.27
C THR A 33 10.23 9.63 1.07
N GLY A 34 10.15 8.88 -0.02
CA GLY A 34 9.64 9.41 -1.28
C GLY A 34 10.17 8.69 -2.51
N VAL A 35 10.14 9.39 -3.64
CA VAL A 35 10.69 8.89 -4.89
C VAL A 35 11.74 9.86 -5.45
N LEU A 36 12.77 9.28 -6.07
CA LEU A 36 13.77 9.99 -6.87
C LEU A 36 13.60 9.54 -8.31
N ARG A 37 13.53 10.49 -9.24
CA ARG A 37 13.55 10.25 -10.68
C ARG A 37 14.90 10.64 -11.25
N LEU A 38 15.46 9.80 -12.10
CA LEU A 38 16.55 10.15 -13.01
C LEU A 38 16.02 10.08 -14.44
N SER A 39 16.15 11.15 -15.21
CA SER A 39 15.74 11.18 -16.62
C SER A 39 16.97 11.08 -17.50
N TYR A 40 16.85 10.39 -18.63
CA TYR A 40 17.89 10.26 -19.64
C TYR A 40 17.43 10.86 -20.96
N SER A 41 18.39 11.27 -21.81
CA SER A 41 18.12 11.83 -23.14
C SER A 41 17.43 10.84 -24.08
N SER A 42 17.53 9.53 -23.80
CA SER A 42 16.83 8.47 -24.53
C SER A 42 15.32 8.45 -24.29
N GLY A 43 14.81 9.26 -23.35
CA GLY A 43 13.42 9.17 -22.88
C GLY A 43 13.21 8.11 -21.78
N GLU A 44 14.24 7.32 -21.48
CA GLU A 44 14.25 6.41 -20.33
C GLU A 44 14.24 7.21 -19.03
N ASN A 45 13.44 6.77 -18.06
CA ASN A 45 13.48 7.26 -16.69
C ASN A 45 13.78 6.12 -15.73
N LEU A 46 14.57 6.40 -14.70
CA LEU A 46 14.72 5.53 -13.54
C LEU A 46 14.01 6.14 -12.35
N MET A 47 13.31 5.32 -11.59
CA MET A 47 12.61 5.75 -10.39
C MET A 47 13.04 4.92 -9.18
N PHE A 48 13.66 5.55 -8.21
CA PHE A 48 13.94 4.94 -6.91
C PHE A 48 12.80 5.22 -5.94
N THR A 49 12.43 4.21 -5.15
CA THR A 49 11.65 4.43 -3.92
C THR A 49 12.57 4.41 -2.71
N PHE A 50 12.37 5.38 -1.83
CA PHE A 50 13.09 5.52 -0.57
C PHE A 50 12.11 5.42 0.60
N LEU A 51 12.54 4.74 1.66
CA LEU A 51 11.87 4.71 2.95
C LEU A 51 12.90 5.01 4.03
N GLU A 52 12.76 6.13 4.73
CA GLU A 52 13.66 6.55 5.81
C GLU A 52 15.15 6.47 5.42
N GLY A 53 15.47 6.92 4.20
CA GLY A 53 16.82 6.92 3.63
C GLY A 53 17.26 5.57 3.03
N VAL A 54 16.48 4.51 3.22
CA VAL A 54 16.77 3.19 2.66
C VAL A 54 16.13 3.05 1.27
N GLN A 55 16.96 2.79 0.27
CA GLN A 55 16.50 2.47 -1.09
C GLN A 55 15.78 1.11 -1.09
N GLN A 56 14.51 1.11 -1.51
CA GLN A 56 13.65 -0.07 -1.51
C GLN A 56 13.63 -0.75 -2.88
N LYS A 57 13.32 0.01 -3.93
CA LYS A 57 13.23 -0.49 -5.31
C LYS A 57 13.78 0.52 -6.30
N LEU A 58 14.23 -0.01 -7.44
CA LEU A 58 14.56 0.76 -8.63
C LEU A 58 13.66 0.27 -9.76
N TYR A 59 12.96 1.20 -10.39
CA TYR A 59 12.14 0.94 -11.56
C TYR A 59 12.77 1.57 -12.79
N ARG A 60 12.72 0.83 -13.90
CA ARG A 60 13.01 1.32 -15.23
C ARG A 60 11.69 1.65 -15.91
N CYS A 61 11.48 2.92 -16.23
CA CYS A 61 10.29 3.43 -16.91
C CYS A 61 10.68 3.83 -18.32
N LEU A 62 10.17 3.11 -19.32
CA LEU A 62 10.39 3.42 -20.73
C LEU A 62 9.07 3.31 -21.47
N GLU A 63 8.64 4.42 -22.06
CA GLU A 63 7.35 4.53 -22.76
C GLU A 63 6.17 4.07 -21.86
N ASN A 64 5.56 2.92 -22.17
CA ASN A 64 4.43 2.36 -21.43
C ASN A 64 4.81 1.19 -20.52
N CYS A 65 6.10 0.87 -20.41
CA CYS A 65 6.64 -0.25 -19.64
C CYS A 65 7.31 0.24 -18.36
N ILE A 66 6.99 -0.42 -17.25
CA ILE A 66 7.66 -0.24 -15.96
C ILE A 66 8.18 -1.60 -15.54
N GLU A 67 9.48 -1.69 -15.32
CA GLU A 67 10.16 -2.91 -14.88
C GLU A 67 10.88 -2.67 -13.55
N ALA A 68 10.63 -3.53 -12.56
CA ALA A 68 11.40 -3.51 -11.32
C ALA A 68 12.76 -4.18 -11.53
N LEU A 69 13.84 -3.41 -11.39
CA LEU A 69 15.19 -3.91 -11.62
C LEU A 69 15.74 -4.66 -10.40
N PRO A 70 16.30 -5.87 -10.58
CA PRO A 70 17.06 -6.57 -9.54
C PRO A 70 18.20 -5.71 -9.01
N ARG A 71 18.47 -5.81 -7.69
CA ARG A 71 19.48 -4.98 -7.01
C ARG A 71 20.88 -5.10 -7.61
N GLN A 72 21.19 -6.26 -8.17
CA GLN A 72 22.47 -6.55 -8.83
C GLN A 72 22.70 -5.67 -10.06
N LEU A 73 21.63 -5.23 -10.74
CA LEU A 73 21.70 -4.42 -11.95
C LEU A 73 21.73 -2.90 -11.67
N TRP A 74 21.55 -2.48 -10.42
CA TRP A 74 21.39 -1.05 -10.11
C TRP A 74 22.64 -0.24 -10.48
N PHE A 75 23.82 -0.76 -10.17
CA PHE A 75 25.08 -0.07 -10.45
C PHE A 75 25.28 0.19 -11.95
N ASP A 76 25.07 -0.84 -12.78
CA ASP A 76 25.27 -0.76 -14.24
C ASP A 76 24.34 0.25 -14.90
N VAL A 77 23.10 0.35 -14.38
CA VAL A 77 22.09 1.25 -14.92
C VAL A 77 22.31 2.69 -14.43
N LEU A 78 22.83 2.87 -13.22
CA LEU A 78 23.19 4.17 -12.64
C LEU A 78 24.46 4.78 -13.24
N ASN A 79 25.40 3.95 -13.73
CA ASN A 79 26.68 4.43 -14.30
C ASN A 79 26.54 5.11 -15.68
N ARG A 80 25.33 5.52 -16.04
CA ARG A 80 25.01 6.28 -17.25
C ARG A 80 24.84 7.75 -16.88
N SER A 81 25.32 8.66 -17.73
CA SER A 81 25.06 10.09 -17.55
C SER A 81 23.57 10.38 -17.69
N SER A 82 22.90 10.73 -16.59
CA SER A 82 21.51 11.18 -16.59
C SER A 82 21.40 12.66 -16.97
N THR A 83 20.35 13.05 -17.69
CA THR A 83 20.14 14.45 -18.06
C THR A 83 19.56 15.27 -16.93
N SER A 84 18.77 14.67 -16.04
CA SER A 84 18.19 15.39 -14.90
C SER A 84 17.78 14.48 -13.74
N ALA A 85 17.63 15.09 -12.57
CA ALA A 85 17.08 14.43 -11.38
C ALA A 85 15.93 15.23 -10.77
N GLY A 86 14.96 14.50 -10.23
CA GLY A 86 13.80 15.06 -9.55
C GLY A 86 13.49 14.29 -8.26
N PHE A 87 12.95 14.98 -7.27
CA PHE A 87 12.55 14.38 -6.00
C PHE A 87 11.10 14.70 -5.70
N LEU A 88 10.40 13.70 -5.17
CA LEU A 88 9.05 13.88 -4.69
C LEU A 88 8.95 13.25 -3.30
N PRO A 89 8.96 14.06 -2.23
CA PRO A 89 8.69 13.59 -0.88
C PRO A 89 7.29 12.97 -0.83
N LEU A 90 7.19 11.77 -0.25
CA LEU A 90 5.92 11.07 -0.07
C LEU A 90 5.84 10.51 1.35
N PRO A 91 4.65 10.44 1.96
CA PRO A 91 4.46 9.63 3.15
C PRO A 91 4.67 8.14 2.83
N VAL A 92 4.96 7.34 3.85
CA VAL A 92 5.25 5.90 3.73
C VAL A 92 4.14 5.16 2.96
N GLU A 93 2.90 5.51 3.26
CA GLU A 93 1.71 4.93 2.67
C GLU A 93 1.65 5.20 1.15
N ALA A 94 2.03 6.40 0.71
CA ALA A 94 2.11 6.75 -0.71
C ALA A 94 3.28 6.07 -1.43
N VAL A 95 4.41 5.81 -0.76
CA VAL A 95 5.51 5.02 -1.36
C VAL A 95 5.05 3.58 -1.66
N ARG A 96 4.23 2.99 -0.79
CA ARG A 96 3.63 1.67 -1.03
C ARG A 96 2.59 1.70 -2.14
N PHE A 97 1.77 2.75 -2.18
CA PHE A 97 0.86 2.97 -3.30
C PHE A 97 1.61 2.92 -4.63
N VAL A 98 2.73 3.65 -4.74
CA VAL A 98 3.58 3.65 -5.95
C VAL A 98 4.08 2.25 -6.27
N ARG A 99 4.51 1.47 -5.26
CA ARG A 99 4.91 0.07 -5.47
C ARG A 99 3.77 -0.76 -6.07
N SER A 100 2.58 -0.76 -5.46
CA SER A 100 1.44 -1.54 -5.98
C SER A 100 1.08 -1.15 -7.41
N ALA A 101 1.17 0.14 -7.73
CA ALA A 101 0.89 0.64 -9.07
C ALA A 101 1.98 0.36 -10.12
N CYS A 102 3.25 0.25 -9.70
CA CYS A 102 4.39 0.01 -10.60
C CYS A 102 4.74 -1.47 -10.76
N GLU A 103 4.61 -2.29 -9.73
CA GLU A 103 5.03 -3.70 -9.77
C GLU A 103 3.97 -4.61 -10.38
N ALA A 104 2.69 -4.27 -10.26
CA ALA A 104 1.64 -5.14 -10.76
C ALA A 104 1.51 -5.06 -12.29
N PRO A 105 1.62 -6.19 -13.01
CA PRO A 105 1.45 -6.22 -14.45
C PRO A 105 0.05 -5.75 -14.84
N VAL A 106 -0.02 -4.81 -15.79
CA VAL A 106 -1.28 -4.35 -16.38
C VAL A 106 -1.74 -5.36 -17.43
N VAL A 107 -2.93 -5.92 -17.23
CA VAL A 107 -3.56 -6.91 -18.12
C VAL A 107 -4.63 -6.29 -19.03
N GLY A 108 -5.12 -5.10 -18.70
CA GLY A 108 -6.14 -4.38 -19.47
C GLY A 108 -6.08 -2.88 -19.24
N VAL A 109 -6.52 -2.11 -20.23
CA VAL A 109 -6.58 -0.64 -20.16
C VAL A 109 -7.91 -0.15 -20.72
N ASP A 110 -8.71 0.48 -19.88
CA ASP A 110 -9.93 1.17 -20.28
C ASP A 110 -9.72 2.68 -20.21
N ARG A 111 -10.20 3.40 -21.22
CA ARG A 111 -10.16 4.87 -21.27
C ARG A 111 -11.54 5.43 -21.47
N SER A 112 -11.87 6.46 -20.70
CA SER A 112 -13.18 7.10 -20.75
C SER A 112 -13.02 8.59 -20.47
N THR A 113 -13.75 9.42 -21.22
CA THR A 113 -13.91 10.83 -20.90
C THR A 113 -15.30 11.00 -20.31
N LEU A 114 -15.40 11.53 -19.10
CA LEU A 114 -16.66 11.61 -18.38
C LEU A 114 -16.76 12.84 -17.48
N PRO A 115 -17.96 13.37 -17.26
CA PRO A 115 -18.17 14.47 -16.32
C PRO A 115 -17.95 13.99 -14.87
N PRO A 116 -17.57 14.87 -13.94
CA PRO A 116 -17.23 14.51 -12.55
C PRO A 116 -18.32 13.74 -11.79
N GLN A 117 -19.58 13.94 -12.18
CA GLN A 117 -20.74 13.32 -11.54
C GLN A 117 -20.85 11.82 -11.88
N GLU A 118 -20.37 11.41 -13.05
CA GLU A 118 -20.43 10.02 -13.52
C GLU A 118 -19.29 9.16 -12.95
N TRP A 119 -18.20 9.80 -12.51
CA TRP A 119 -17.01 9.14 -11.95
C TRP A 119 -17.37 8.20 -10.81
N ILE A 120 -18.21 8.65 -9.88
CA ILE A 120 -18.61 7.87 -8.70
C ILE A 120 -19.35 6.61 -9.11
N GLY A 121 -20.24 6.69 -10.11
CA GLY A 121 -20.98 5.54 -10.62
C GLY A 121 -20.04 4.51 -11.26
N LEU A 122 -19.11 4.98 -12.08
CA LEU A 122 -18.15 4.13 -12.77
C LEU A 122 -17.19 3.44 -11.80
N ALA A 123 -16.65 4.18 -10.83
CA ALA A 123 -15.72 3.62 -9.88
C ALA A 123 -16.40 2.67 -8.86
N ARG A 124 -17.68 2.89 -8.53
CA ARG A 124 -18.50 1.89 -7.82
C ARG A 124 -18.67 0.62 -8.64
N LYS A 125 -18.97 0.74 -9.94
CA LYS A 125 -19.07 -0.42 -10.83
C LYS A 125 -17.78 -1.24 -10.81
N TRP A 126 -16.63 -0.59 -11.01
CA TRP A 126 -15.32 -1.26 -10.99
C TRP A 126 -14.97 -1.90 -9.65
N SER A 127 -15.40 -1.29 -8.54
CA SER A 127 -15.17 -1.90 -7.22
C SER A 127 -15.88 -3.25 -7.06
N VAL A 128 -17.01 -3.47 -7.74
CA VAL A 128 -17.76 -4.74 -7.67
C VAL A 128 -17.19 -5.80 -8.63
N GLU A 129 -16.50 -5.39 -9.70
CA GLU A 129 -15.94 -6.29 -10.74
C GLU A 129 -14.79 -7.19 -10.26
N GLN A 130 -14.38 -7.10 -8.99
CA GLN A 130 -13.34 -7.93 -8.36
C GLN A 130 -11.91 -7.83 -8.94
N GLU A 131 -11.71 -7.08 -10.01
CA GLU A 131 -10.40 -6.90 -10.64
C GLU A 131 -9.67 -5.69 -10.04
N PRO A 132 -8.50 -5.89 -9.40
CA PRO A 132 -7.74 -4.79 -8.84
C PRO A 132 -7.23 -3.89 -9.95
N SER A 133 -7.38 -2.59 -9.75
CA SER A 133 -7.12 -1.60 -10.78
C SER A 133 -6.43 -0.38 -10.20
N VAL A 134 -5.48 0.17 -10.96
CA VAL A 134 -4.99 1.53 -10.75
C VAL A 134 -5.80 2.43 -11.65
N ILE A 135 -6.37 3.49 -11.10
CA ILE A 135 -7.14 4.45 -11.88
C ILE A 135 -6.40 5.77 -11.88
N HIS A 136 -6.22 6.32 -13.06
CA HIS A 136 -5.66 7.64 -13.28
C HIS A 136 -6.75 8.59 -13.76
N ILE A 137 -7.00 9.65 -13.01
CA ILE A 137 -7.98 10.69 -13.29
C ILE A 137 -7.20 11.96 -13.60
N GLN A 138 -7.40 12.50 -14.80
CA GLN A 138 -6.69 13.66 -15.28
C GLN A 138 -7.66 14.72 -15.82
N SER A 139 -7.37 15.97 -15.47
CA SER A 139 -7.89 17.16 -16.13
C SER A 139 -6.79 18.23 -16.13
N HIS A 140 -7.10 19.42 -16.64
CA HIS A 140 -6.19 20.58 -16.54
C HIS A 140 -5.99 21.08 -15.10
N LEU A 141 -6.84 20.66 -14.15
CA LEU A 141 -6.79 21.09 -12.74
C LEU A 141 -6.42 19.97 -11.77
N VAL A 142 -6.59 18.70 -12.17
CA VAL A 142 -6.43 17.55 -11.29
C VAL A 142 -5.60 16.48 -11.97
N ASN A 143 -4.67 15.92 -11.21
CA ASN A 143 -4.06 14.65 -11.53
C ASN A 143 -4.12 13.75 -10.29
N LYS A 144 -4.83 12.63 -10.39
CA LYS A 144 -5.15 11.78 -9.25
C LYS A 144 -4.99 10.33 -9.63
N TYR A 145 -4.38 9.56 -8.74
CA TYR A 145 -4.33 8.11 -8.83
C TYR A 145 -5.15 7.49 -7.70
N CYS A 146 -5.88 6.42 -8.01
CA CYS A 146 -6.60 5.63 -7.03
C CYS A 146 -6.23 4.16 -7.18
N LEU A 147 -6.09 3.44 -6.06
CA LEU A 147 -6.06 1.97 -6.06
C LEU A 147 -7.45 1.48 -5.67
N ILE A 148 -8.06 0.67 -6.54
CA ILE A 148 -9.28 -0.06 -6.23
C ILE A 148 -8.91 -1.54 -6.16
N ALA A 149 -8.92 -2.10 -4.95
CA ALA A 149 -9.04 -3.55 -4.79
C ALA A 149 -10.51 -3.92 -4.97
N GLY A 150 -10.83 -4.92 -5.79
CA GLY A 150 -12.21 -5.28 -6.06
C GLY A 150 -12.91 -5.85 -4.81
N HIS A 151 -13.90 -5.12 -4.28
CA HIS A 151 -14.71 -5.48 -3.12
C HIS A 151 -16.02 -4.68 -3.10
N ALA A 152 -17.04 -5.22 -2.40
CA ALA A 152 -18.31 -4.52 -2.20
C ALA A 152 -18.19 -3.22 -1.37
N THR A 153 -17.11 -3.07 -0.57
CA THR A 153 -16.82 -1.87 0.23
C THR A 153 -15.43 -1.29 -0.04
N PRO A 154 -15.24 -0.57 -1.17
CA PRO A 154 -14.45 0.63 -1.26
C PRO A 154 -13.32 1.06 -0.31
N ILE A 155 -12.27 0.33 0.05
CA ILE A 155 -11.08 1.04 0.59
C ILE A 155 -10.26 1.54 -0.60
N MET A 156 -10.27 2.86 -0.74
CA MET A 156 -9.49 3.54 -1.76
C MET A 156 -8.35 4.29 -1.12
N GLU A 157 -7.15 3.97 -1.58
CA GLU A 157 -6.02 4.86 -1.42
C GLU A 157 -5.98 5.80 -2.62
N GLU A 158 -5.71 7.06 -2.35
CA GLU A 158 -5.71 8.14 -3.32
C GLU A 158 -4.41 8.93 -3.21
N LEU A 159 -3.77 9.15 -4.36
CA LEU A 159 -2.60 10.01 -4.49
C LEU A 159 -2.98 11.18 -5.40
N PHE A 160 -2.95 12.39 -4.84
CA PHE A 160 -3.42 13.61 -5.49
C PHE A 160 -2.28 14.58 -5.69
N PHE A 161 -2.12 15.07 -6.92
CA PHE A 161 -1.09 16.02 -7.32
C PHE A 161 -1.77 17.37 -7.62
N VAL A 162 -1.43 18.41 -6.84
CA VAL A 162 -1.91 19.78 -7.06
C VAL A 162 -0.77 20.77 -6.91
N GLY A 163 -0.57 21.56 -7.96
CA GLY A 163 0.60 22.45 -8.06
C GLY A 163 1.89 21.64 -7.91
N ASN A 164 2.74 22.06 -6.99
CA ASN A 164 4.01 21.38 -6.67
C ASN A 164 3.90 20.40 -5.49
N GLY A 165 2.69 20.15 -4.97
CA GLY A 165 2.45 19.34 -3.79
C GLY A 165 1.79 18.00 -4.10
N VAL A 166 2.03 17.02 -3.22
CA VAL A 166 1.37 15.72 -3.26
C VAL A 166 0.65 15.45 -1.96
N ARG A 167 -0.60 14.99 -2.06
CA ARG A 167 -1.42 14.60 -0.93
C ARG A 167 -1.81 13.14 -1.07
N PHE A 168 -1.57 12.38 -0.01
CA PHE A 168 -2.09 11.03 0.14
C PHE A 168 -3.33 11.04 1.02
N SER A 169 -4.33 10.25 0.67
CA SER A 169 -5.47 9.98 1.53
C SER A 169 -5.94 8.55 1.39
N MET A 170 -6.39 7.98 2.50
CA MET A 170 -7.11 6.71 2.54
C MET A 170 -8.54 7.03 2.95
N ALA A 171 -9.51 6.70 2.10
CA ALA A 171 -10.92 6.96 2.38
C ALA A 171 -11.69 5.64 2.46
N ASP A 172 -12.29 5.41 3.62
CA ASP A 172 -13.35 4.41 3.77
C ASP A 172 -14.58 4.98 3.06
N THR A 173 -14.93 4.44 1.89
CA THR A 173 -16.25 4.55 1.23
C THR A 173 -16.71 5.89 0.63
N SER A 174 -15.97 7.00 0.76
CA SER A 174 -16.33 8.24 0.06
C SER A 174 -15.34 8.56 -1.07
N PHE A 175 -15.80 8.40 -2.31
CA PHE A 175 -15.16 9.08 -3.43
C PHE A 175 -15.14 10.56 -3.11
N SER A 176 -13.96 11.19 -3.14
CA SER A 176 -13.86 12.63 -2.95
C SER A 176 -14.82 13.33 -3.92
N GLN A 177 -15.86 13.94 -3.38
CA GLN A 177 -16.89 14.66 -4.15
C GLN A 177 -16.36 15.99 -4.71
N THR A 178 -15.16 16.40 -4.33
CA THR A 178 -14.56 17.69 -4.67
C THR A 178 -13.66 17.57 -5.91
N LEU A 179 -14.11 16.88 -6.95
CA LEU A 179 -13.47 16.98 -8.26
C LEU A 179 -13.94 18.29 -8.93
N PRO A 180 -13.05 19.02 -9.64
CA PRO A 180 -13.44 20.22 -10.37
C PRO A 180 -14.55 19.91 -11.38
N GLN A 181 -15.44 20.87 -11.62
CA GLN A 181 -16.49 20.81 -12.66
C GLN A 181 -15.85 20.96 -14.06
N ALA A 182 -15.12 19.95 -14.49
CA ALA A 182 -14.48 19.86 -15.81
C ALA A 182 -14.50 18.41 -16.29
N ASP A 183 -14.47 18.21 -17.60
CA ASP A 183 -14.37 16.87 -18.18
C ASP A 183 -13.09 16.18 -17.69
N LEU A 184 -13.26 14.93 -17.26
CA LEU A 184 -12.19 14.11 -16.70
C LEU A 184 -11.80 13.04 -17.72
N LEU A 185 -10.52 12.96 -18.04
CA LEU A 185 -9.94 11.80 -18.69
C LEU A 185 -9.65 10.77 -17.60
N VAL A 186 -10.35 9.64 -17.64
CA VAL A 186 -10.20 8.54 -16.70
C VAL A 186 -9.59 7.36 -17.44
N THR A 187 -8.44 6.89 -16.96
CA THR A 187 -7.78 5.67 -17.45
C THR A 187 -7.75 4.63 -16.34
N ARG A 188 -8.35 3.47 -16.56
CA ARG A 188 -8.28 2.30 -15.68
C ARG A 188 -7.21 1.36 -16.19
N TYR A 189 -6.23 1.05 -15.36
CA TYR A 189 -5.23 0.02 -15.59
C TYR A 189 -5.61 -1.21 -14.77
N VAL A 190 -6.27 -2.17 -15.41
CA VAL A 190 -6.62 -3.46 -14.81
C VAL A 190 -5.34 -4.25 -14.62
N SER A 191 -5.12 -4.76 -13.42
CA SER A 191 -3.87 -5.40 -13.04
C SER A 191 -4.06 -6.88 -12.70
N ASN A 192 -2.99 -7.66 -12.84
CA ASN A 192 -3.00 -9.06 -12.40
C ASN A 192 -3.12 -9.13 -10.87
N ARG A 193 -4.26 -9.63 -10.39
CA ARG A 193 -4.57 -9.79 -8.96
C ARG A 193 -3.65 -10.76 -8.24
N GLU A 194 -3.18 -11.80 -8.92
CA GLU A 194 -2.33 -12.82 -8.32
C GLU A 194 -0.89 -12.34 -8.10
N HIS A 195 -0.55 -11.13 -8.57
CA HIS A 195 0.77 -10.56 -8.35
C HIS A 195 0.99 -10.17 -6.88
N ASP A 196 2.17 -10.45 -6.34
CA ASP A 196 2.52 -10.29 -4.92
C ASP A 196 2.21 -8.89 -4.38
N ALA A 197 2.46 -7.84 -5.16
CA ALA A 197 2.21 -6.46 -4.75
C ALA A 197 0.70 -6.18 -4.50
N TRP A 198 -0.20 -6.81 -5.26
CA TRP A 198 -1.64 -6.71 -5.02
C TRP A 198 -2.08 -7.60 -3.87
N ARG A 199 -1.57 -8.83 -3.79
CA ARG A 199 -1.91 -9.73 -2.68
C ARG A 199 -1.48 -9.17 -1.33
N GLU A 200 -0.32 -8.53 -1.26
CA GLU A 200 0.15 -7.82 -0.05
C GLU A 200 -0.75 -6.64 0.27
N TYR A 201 -1.08 -5.82 -0.73
CA TYR A 201 -1.99 -4.67 -0.59
C TYR A 201 -3.35 -5.10 -0.03
N GLU A 202 -3.99 -6.10 -0.66
CA GLU A 202 -5.29 -6.63 -0.24
C GLU A 202 -5.23 -7.23 1.17
N LEU A 203 -4.16 -7.97 1.50
CA LEU A 203 -3.99 -8.55 2.83
C LEU A 203 -3.87 -7.46 3.89
N ARG A 204 -3.12 -6.39 3.63
CA ARG A 204 -3.00 -5.24 4.52
C ARG A 204 -4.34 -4.56 4.74
N LEU A 205 -5.11 -4.34 3.65
CA LEU A 205 -6.45 -3.77 3.73
C LEU A 205 -7.42 -4.66 4.52
N ALA A 206 -7.28 -5.98 4.45
CA ALA A 206 -8.09 -6.91 5.21
C ALA A 206 -7.71 -6.96 6.70
N PHE A 207 -6.41 -6.88 6.98
CA PHE A 207 -5.88 -7.07 8.33
C PHE A 207 -6.19 -5.89 9.28
N GLY A 208 -6.16 -4.65 8.77
CA GLY A 208 -6.46 -3.46 9.58
C GLY A 208 -7.80 -3.54 10.31
N PRO A 209 -8.93 -3.72 9.58
CA PRO A 209 -10.25 -3.93 10.17
C PRO A 209 -10.31 -5.14 11.11
N LEU A 210 -9.69 -6.27 10.75
CA LEU A 210 -9.62 -7.46 11.61
C LEU A 210 -9.03 -7.11 12.98
N LEU A 211 -7.82 -6.56 13.02
CA LEU A 211 -7.13 -6.28 14.28
C LEU A 211 -7.90 -5.24 15.12
N ARG A 212 -8.44 -4.20 14.49
CA ARG A 212 -9.27 -3.20 15.17
C ARG A 212 -10.49 -3.86 15.84
N MET A 213 -11.17 -4.75 15.14
CA MET A 213 -12.34 -5.45 15.68
C MET A 213 -11.96 -6.44 16.80
N LEU A 214 -10.83 -7.15 16.67
CA LEU A 214 -10.29 -8.01 17.72
C LEU A 214 -9.98 -7.21 18.99
N LEU A 215 -9.28 -6.08 18.87
CA LEU A 215 -8.92 -5.21 20.00
C LEU A 215 -10.15 -4.57 20.64
N ASN A 216 -11.13 -4.14 19.84
CA ASN A 216 -12.39 -3.60 20.37
C ASN A 216 -13.15 -4.66 21.17
N ARG A 217 -13.31 -5.87 20.63
CA ARG A 217 -14.00 -6.96 21.33
C ARG A 217 -13.26 -7.42 22.59
N PHE A 218 -11.93 -7.50 22.52
CA PHE A 218 -11.12 -7.73 23.72
C PHE A 218 -11.36 -6.64 24.76
N GLY A 219 -11.38 -5.36 24.35
CA GLY A 219 -11.59 -4.24 25.26
C GLY A 219 -12.99 -4.13 25.85
N GLU A 220 -14.02 -4.57 25.14
CA GLU A 220 -15.39 -4.71 25.69
C GLU A 220 -15.43 -5.70 26.86
N LEU A 221 -14.61 -6.75 26.83
CA LEU A 221 -14.63 -7.84 27.82
C LEU A 221 -13.59 -7.65 28.93
N ALA A 222 -12.38 -7.22 28.59
CA ALA A 222 -11.25 -7.06 29.52
C ALA A 222 -11.12 -5.63 30.06
N GLY A 223 -11.78 -4.66 29.43
CA GLY A 223 -11.69 -3.25 29.77
C GLY A 223 -10.48 -2.53 29.16
N ARG A 224 -10.50 -1.19 29.29
CA ARG A 224 -9.53 -0.28 28.65
C ARG A 224 -8.10 -0.48 29.12
N ALA A 225 -7.89 -0.74 30.42
CA ALA A 225 -6.55 -0.89 30.99
C ALA A 225 -5.81 -2.11 30.43
N LEU A 226 -6.47 -3.26 30.34
CA LEU A 226 -5.89 -4.47 29.76
C LEU A 226 -5.69 -4.33 28.25
N THR A 227 -6.60 -3.65 27.56
CA THR A 227 -6.44 -3.36 26.12
C THR A 227 -5.21 -2.50 25.85
N GLY A 228 -4.98 -1.46 26.67
CA GLY A 228 -3.79 -0.61 26.58
C GLY A 228 -2.50 -1.42 26.72
N ARG A 229 -2.43 -2.28 27.75
CA ARG A 229 -1.28 -3.18 27.97
C ARG A 229 -1.07 -4.16 26.82
N LEU A 230 -2.14 -4.72 26.26
CA LEU A 230 -2.06 -5.60 25.10
C LEU A 230 -1.49 -4.86 23.88
N CYS A 231 -2.00 -3.68 23.56
CA CYS A 231 -1.48 -2.87 22.45
C CYS A 231 0.00 -2.49 22.64
N GLU A 232 0.40 -2.13 23.85
CA GLU A 232 1.79 -1.85 24.20
C GLU A 232 2.66 -3.10 23.99
N ARG A 233 2.22 -4.26 24.47
CA ARG A 233 2.95 -5.52 24.32
C ARG A 233 3.14 -5.92 22.85
N LEU A 234 2.09 -5.78 22.03
CA LEU A 234 2.18 -6.04 20.60
C LEU A 234 3.10 -5.04 19.89
N SER A 235 3.11 -3.78 20.30
CA SER A 235 4.00 -2.76 19.75
C SER A 235 5.47 -3.03 20.10
N ILE A 236 5.75 -3.45 21.35
CA ILE A 236 7.09 -3.87 21.78
C ILE A 236 7.56 -5.06 20.96
N TRP A 237 6.73 -6.11 20.82
CA TRP A 237 7.04 -7.28 20.00
C TRP A 237 7.37 -6.89 18.55
N ALA A 238 6.57 -5.99 17.95
CA ALA A 238 6.82 -5.51 16.60
C ALA A 238 8.16 -4.77 16.48
N ALA A 239 8.47 -3.90 17.44
CA ALA A 239 9.73 -3.14 17.48
C ALA A 239 10.95 -4.06 17.68
N GLU A 240 10.87 -5.05 18.58
CA GLU A 240 11.92 -6.06 18.80
C GLU A 240 12.20 -6.87 17.53
N GLY A 241 11.17 -7.12 16.71
CA GLY A 241 11.29 -7.76 15.40
C GLY A 241 11.79 -6.83 14.27
N GLY A 242 12.06 -5.55 14.55
CA GLY A 242 12.45 -4.57 13.54
C GLY A 242 11.32 -4.14 12.61
N TRP A 243 10.06 -4.39 12.98
CA TRP A 243 8.90 -4.02 12.19
C TRP A 243 8.48 -2.59 12.49
N ASN A 244 8.45 -1.72 11.48
CA ASN A 244 7.98 -0.33 11.61
C ASN A 244 6.44 -0.31 11.62
N VAL A 245 5.84 -0.66 12.76
CA VAL A 245 4.39 -0.79 12.93
C VAL A 245 3.99 -0.18 14.27
N ALA A 246 2.91 0.61 14.27
CA ALA A 246 2.31 1.14 15.49
C ALA A 246 0.95 0.48 15.74
N ILE A 247 0.72 0.01 16.96
CA ILE A 247 -0.54 -0.65 17.36
C ILE A 247 -1.18 0.14 18.50
N SER A 248 -2.48 0.39 18.38
CA SER A 248 -3.27 1.10 19.38
C SER A 248 -4.68 0.49 19.47
N SER A 249 -5.51 0.96 20.39
CA SER A 249 -6.92 0.52 20.46
C SER A 249 -7.70 0.78 19.16
N ASN A 250 -7.24 1.72 18.33
CA ASN A 250 -7.86 2.03 17.04
C ASN A 250 -7.44 1.08 15.91
N GLY A 251 -6.53 0.14 16.17
CA GLY A 251 -6.02 -0.83 15.22
C GLY A 251 -4.52 -0.69 14.97
N ILE A 252 -4.11 -0.94 13.72
CA ILE A 252 -2.72 -0.99 13.28
C ILE A 252 -2.45 0.08 12.23
N VAL A 253 -1.37 0.83 12.44
CA VAL A 253 -0.73 1.66 11.42
C VAL A 253 0.54 0.95 10.99
N ASN A 254 0.45 0.22 9.88
CA ASN A 254 1.60 -0.50 9.35
C ASN A 254 2.42 0.45 8.47
N ARG A 255 3.68 0.73 8.82
CA ARG A 255 4.67 1.51 8.03
C ARG A 255 5.85 0.66 7.50
N HIS A 256 5.92 -0.61 7.86
CA HIS A 256 6.95 -1.55 7.40
C HIS A 256 6.82 -1.95 5.91
N TYR A 257 7.85 -1.77 5.10
CA TYR A 257 7.82 -2.16 3.68
C TYR A 257 8.21 -3.64 3.50
N PHE A 258 7.25 -4.51 3.16
CA PHE A 258 7.52 -5.94 2.97
C PHE A 258 8.12 -6.21 1.59
N GLY A 259 9.31 -6.79 1.53
CA GLY A 259 9.95 -7.14 0.25
C GLY A 259 9.18 -8.17 -0.59
N THR A 260 8.42 -9.08 0.04
CA THR A 260 7.62 -10.13 -0.61
C THR A 260 6.26 -10.32 0.08
N PHE A 261 5.32 -10.96 -0.62
CA PHE A 261 4.01 -11.30 -0.05
C PHE A 261 4.13 -12.25 1.14
N GLU A 262 4.99 -13.27 1.07
CA GLU A 262 5.23 -14.24 2.15
C GLU A 262 5.75 -13.56 3.41
N SER A 263 6.59 -12.54 3.25
CA SER A 263 7.11 -11.77 4.39
C SER A 263 5.98 -11.03 5.11
N ALA A 264 5.02 -10.48 4.36
CA ALA A 264 3.83 -9.85 4.92
C ALA A 264 2.93 -10.88 5.62
N VAL A 265 2.66 -12.02 4.98
CA VAL A 265 1.86 -13.11 5.56
C VAL A 265 2.47 -13.58 6.88
N ARG A 266 3.77 -13.87 6.90
CA ARG A 266 4.48 -14.29 8.11
C ARG A 266 4.34 -13.27 9.23
N PHE A 267 4.54 -11.98 8.94
CA PHE A 267 4.36 -10.92 9.93
C PHE A 267 2.95 -10.93 10.53
N TYR A 268 1.92 -10.98 9.67
CA TYR A 268 0.53 -10.94 10.11
C TYR A 268 0.10 -12.20 10.87
N VAL A 269 0.60 -13.37 10.50
CA VAL A 269 0.41 -14.63 11.24
C VAL A 269 1.00 -14.53 12.64
N GLU A 270 2.26 -14.10 12.75
CA GLU A 270 2.93 -13.97 14.05
C GLU A 270 2.29 -12.90 14.93
N LEU A 271 1.81 -11.80 14.34
CA LEU A 271 1.08 -10.78 15.09
C LEU A 271 -0.24 -11.32 15.67
N ILE A 272 -0.99 -12.14 14.91
CA ILE A 272 -2.20 -12.80 15.43
C ILE A 272 -1.84 -13.77 16.55
N ARG A 273 -0.79 -14.57 16.39
CA ARG A 273 -0.33 -15.50 17.43
C ARG A 273 0.05 -14.76 18.71
N CYS A 274 0.79 -13.66 18.58
CA CYS A 274 1.16 -12.81 19.71
C CYS A 274 -0.09 -12.22 20.39
N PHE A 275 -1.04 -11.67 19.61
CA PHE A 275 -2.32 -11.21 20.14
C PHE A 275 -3.05 -12.32 20.91
N GLN A 276 -3.17 -13.52 20.34
CA GLN A 276 -3.87 -14.63 20.96
C GLN A 276 -3.20 -15.07 22.27
N SER A 277 -1.87 -15.21 22.26
CA SER A 277 -1.09 -15.59 23.44
C SER A 277 -1.29 -14.59 24.57
N GLU A 278 -1.10 -13.30 24.29
CA GLU A 278 -1.16 -12.24 25.30
C GLU A 278 -2.60 -12.01 25.79
N ALA A 279 -3.59 -12.02 24.89
CA ALA A 279 -4.99 -11.85 25.25
C ALA A 279 -5.54 -13.04 26.06
N SER A 280 -5.03 -14.26 25.81
CA SER A 280 -5.46 -15.46 26.53
C SER A 280 -5.07 -15.44 28.00
N LEU A 281 -4.02 -14.71 28.38
CA LEU A 281 -3.64 -14.51 29.79
C LEU A 281 -4.72 -13.75 30.57
N ALA A 282 -5.49 -12.90 29.91
CA ALA A 282 -6.53 -12.09 30.53
C ALA A 282 -7.93 -12.74 30.50
N LEU A 283 -8.34 -13.30 29.35
CA LEU A 283 -9.71 -13.79 29.15
C LEU A 283 -9.81 -15.32 28.99
N GLY A 284 -8.68 -16.02 28.91
CA GLY A 284 -8.60 -17.45 28.62
C GLY A 284 -8.73 -17.78 27.13
N ALA A 285 -8.02 -18.83 26.68
CA ALA A 285 -7.90 -19.19 25.27
C ALA A 285 -9.25 -19.44 24.57
N ARG A 286 -10.19 -20.14 25.23
CA ARG A 286 -11.52 -20.40 24.65
C ARG A 286 -12.31 -19.13 24.35
N MET A 287 -12.18 -18.10 25.19
CA MET A 287 -12.84 -16.82 24.96
C MET A 287 -12.21 -16.09 23.78
N ILE A 288 -10.87 -16.10 23.67
CA ILE A 288 -10.14 -15.49 22.55
C ILE A 288 -10.46 -16.19 21.22
N ASP A 289 -10.60 -17.52 21.22
CA ASP A 289 -11.05 -18.27 20.06
C ASP A 289 -12.48 -17.85 19.64
N GLY A 290 -13.38 -17.70 20.62
CA GLY A 290 -14.74 -17.19 20.41
C GLY A 290 -14.74 -15.79 19.79
N ILE A 291 -13.96 -14.86 20.36
CA ILE A 291 -13.79 -13.50 19.82
C ILE A 291 -13.28 -13.54 18.38
N SER A 292 -12.28 -14.37 18.10
CA SER A 292 -11.68 -14.47 16.77
C SER A 292 -12.69 -14.93 15.72
N ARG A 293 -13.50 -15.96 16.06
CA ARG A 293 -14.58 -16.45 15.19
C ARG A 293 -15.66 -15.39 14.98
N ASP A 294 -16.11 -14.76 16.07
CA ASP A 294 -17.13 -13.71 16.01
C ASP A 294 -16.70 -12.52 15.16
N VAL A 295 -15.44 -12.10 15.27
CA VAL A 295 -14.89 -11.00 14.46
C VAL A 295 -14.79 -11.42 13.00
N LEU A 296 -14.28 -12.62 12.71
CA LEU A 296 -14.16 -13.12 11.33
C LEU A 296 -15.51 -13.17 10.62
N ILE A 297 -16.57 -13.62 11.30
CA ILE A 297 -17.92 -13.70 10.72
C ILE A 297 -18.47 -12.32 10.35
N LYS A 298 -18.07 -11.27 11.07
CA LYS A 298 -18.52 -9.88 10.86
C LYS A 298 -17.75 -9.14 9.76
N LEU A 299 -16.62 -9.67 9.29
CA LEU A 299 -15.93 -9.11 8.14
C LEU A 299 -16.73 -9.37 6.87
N ASP A 300 -16.55 -8.52 5.85
CA ASP A 300 -17.10 -8.80 4.55
C ASP A 300 -16.56 -10.14 4.01
N PRO A 301 -17.36 -10.88 3.21
CA PRO A 301 -17.00 -12.23 2.77
C PRO A 301 -15.63 -12.32 2.11
N TYR A 302 -15.27 -11.28 1.35
CA TYR A 302 -14.02 -11.24 0.62
C TYR A 302 -12.79 -11.11 1.55
N ARG A 303 -12.77 -10.09 2.43
CA ARG A 303 -11.70 -9.94 3.43
C ARG A 303 -11.59 -11.19 4.31
N ARG A 304 -12.73 -11.77 4.70
CA ARG A 304 -12.77 -13.00 5.50
C ARG A 304 -12.08 -14.15 4.76
N GLU A 305 -12.42 -14.40 3.50
CA GLU A 305 -11.80 -15.47 2.71
C GLU A 305 -10.29 -15.27 2.56
N LEU A 306 -9.86 -14.04 2.26
CA LEU A 306 -8.44 -13.70 2.12
C LEU A 306 -7.66 -13.99 3.42
N LEU A 307 -8.20 -13.59 4.57
CA LEU A 307 -7.59 -13.81 5.88
C LEU A 307 -7.60 -15.30 6.27
N LEU A 308 -8.67 -16.03 5.97
CA LEU A 308 -8.73 -17.47 6.21
C LEU A 308 -7.69 -18.23 5.38
N ARG A 309 -7.59 -17.90 4.08
CA ARG A 309 -6.65 -18.51 3.14
C ARG A 309 -5.20 -18.30 3.54
N HIS A 310 -4.84 -17.10 4.00
CA HIS A 310 -3.44 -16.72 4.20
C HIS A 310 -2.97 -16.73 5.65
N LEU A 311 -3.83 -16.42 6.62
CA LEU A 311 -3.40 -16.29 8.01
C LEU A 311 -3.82 -17.49 8.86
N TYR A 312 -5.10 -17.87 8.80
CA TYR A 312 -5.64 -18.91 9.68
C TYR A 312 -5.31 -20.34 9.22
N SER A 313 -5.08 -20.56 7.92
CA SER A 313 -4.58 -21.85 7.41
C SER A 313 -3.16 -22.17 7.92
N GLN A 314 -2.36 -21.14 8.22
CA GLN A 314 -0.96 -21.26 8.61
C GLN A 314 -0.73 -21.12 10.12
N SER A 315 -1.69 -20.54 10.86
CA SER A 315 -1.54 -20.27 12.28
C SER A 315 -1.56 -21.54 13.14
N GLY A 316 -1.98 -22.69 12.60
CA GLY A 316 -2.06 -23.97 13.33
C GLY A 316 -3.24 -24.03 14.32
N VAL A 317 -4.14 -23.04 14.26
CA VAL A 317 -5.35 -23.00 15.07
C VAL A 317 -6.35 -23.99 14.48
N GLY A 318 -6.59 -25.08 15.21
CA GLY A 318 -7.46 -26.17 14.78
C GLY A 318 -8.85 -25.69 14.33
N GLY A 319 -9.23 -26.10 13.11
CA GLY A 319 -10.62 -26.24 12.69
C GLY A 319 -11.46 -24.95 12.71
N VAL A 320 -11.18 -24.02 11.79
CA VAL A 320 -12.22 -23.13 11.24
C VAL A 320 -12.82 -23.77 9.98
N THR A 321 -12.93 -25.11 9.96
CA THR A 321 -13.55 -25.88 8.87
C THR A 321 -15.06 -26.11 9.07
N GLY A 322 -15.66 -25.50 10.10
CA GLY A 322 -17.10 -25.63 10.40
C GLY A 322 -17.98 -24.51 9.84
N VAL A 323 -17.49 -23.71 8.89
CA VAL A 323 -18.28 -22.65 8.23
C VAL A 323 -18.10 -22.79 6.71
N MET A 324 -18.61 -23.89 6.18
CA MET A 324 -19.12 -23.97 4.80
C MET A 324 -20.61 -24.22 4.89
#